data_AF-A0A5N7ZN42-F1
#
_entry.id   AF-A0A5N7ZN42-F1
#
_cell.length_a   1.000
_cell.length_b   1.000
_cell.length_c   1.000
_cell.angle_alpha   90.00
_cell.angle_beta   90.00
_cell.angle_gamma   90.00
#
_symmetry.space_group_name_H-M   'P 1'
#
loop_
_entity.id
_entity.type
_entity.pdbx_description
1 polymer ?
#
loop_
_entity_poly.entity_id
_entity_poly.type
_entity_poly.pdbx_seq_one_letter_code
_entity_poly.pdbx_strand_id
1 'polypeptide(L)'
;MAFVAGSGAVQLAPRLPGAGAAWLLAGACLLALAALMRLRQRGAKAGAALALGMCAGLLNAGAQAQWRLDDGLADAHQDAVSRLVLRIAELPDGDAGGQRFVAEPAEPAPPGIPSRIQVSWQAPPGAQGGLTALMPGQVWRMALVLRRPRGLLNPDGADAEGRLFARGVRAVGQVRGQPRLVADRPWATPGVAIERARHRVREGLRAALGAHRYAPVLIALAIGDQAGVAREDWRLFNRSGITHLVSISGMHVTSIAGMAGLLVAAAWRRG
;
A
#
# COMPACT_ATOMS: atom_id res chain seq x y z
N MET A 1 -15.61 7.69 -22.12
CA MET A 1 -15.80 9.04 -21.56
C MET A 1 -16.88 9.09 -20.48
N ALA A 2 -18.15 8.77 -20.77
CA ALA A 2 -19.24 8.82 -19.77
C ALA A 2 -18.98 7.97 -18.51
N PHE A 3 -18.42 6.77 -18.67
CA PHE A 3 -18.00 5.94 -17.54
C PHE A 3 -16.95 6.62 -16.65
N VAL A 4 -15.90 7.17 -17.26
CA VAL A 4 -14.83 7.89 -16.55
C VAL A 4 -15.39 9.13 -15.85
N ALA A 5 -16.28 9.87 -16.50
CA ALA A 5 -16.96 11.03 -15.91
C ALA A 5 -17.81 10.62 -14.69
N GLY A 6 -18.56 9.52 -14.81
CA GLY A 6 -19.32 8.93 -13.69
C GLY A 6 -18.43 8.51 -12.53
N SER A 7 -17.28 7.88 -12.81
CA SER A 7 -16.31 7.53 -11.76
C SER A 7 -15.64 8.75 -11.13
N GLY A 8 -15.35 9.79 -11.91
CA GLY A 8 -14.82 11.06 -11.41
C GLY A 8 -15.80 11.80 -10.50
N ALA A 9 -17.10 11.75 -10.80
CA ALA A 9 -18.14 12.40 -10.00
C ALA A 9 -18.21 11.87 -8.55
N VAL A 10 -17.87 10.59 -8.31
CA VAL A 10 -17.79 10.02 -6.95
C VAL A 10 -16.72 10.71 -6.11
N GLN A 11 -15.63 11.17 -6.72
CA GLN A 11 -14.53 11.83 -5.99
C GLN A 11 -14.90 13.24 -5.50
N LEU A 12 -15.90 13.87 -6.13
CA LEU A 12 -16.41 15.18 -5.73
C LEU A 12 -17.50 15.07 -4.65
N ALA A 13 -18.01 13.86 -4.40
CA ALA A 13 -19.08 13.64 -3.44
C ALA A 13 -18.52 13.62 -2.01
N PRO A 14 -19.05 14.45 -1.09
CA PRO A 14 -18.59 14.48 0.30
C PRO A 14 -18.97 13.23 1.10
N ARG A 15 -19.91 12.42 0.59
CA ARG A 15 -20.32 11.14 1.18
C ARG A 15 -20.57 10.14 0.06
N LEU A 16 -20.27 8.87 0.32
CA LEU A 16 -20.61 7.79 -0.61
C LEU A 16 -22.13 7.66 -0.75
N PRO A 17 -22.61 7.31 -1.95
CA PRO A 17 -24.02 7.01 -2.15
C PRO A 17 -24.40 5.83 -1.26
N GLY A 18 -25.32 6.04 -0.32
CA GLY A 18 -25.83 4.99 0.54
C GLY A 18 -26.52 3.87 -0.25
N ALA A 19 -26.82 2.75 0.39
CA ALA A 19 -27.39 1.56 -0.26
C ALA A 19 -28.63 1.88 -1.13
N GLY A 20 -29.50 2.78 -0.68
CA GLY A 20 -30.66 3.23 -1.47
C GLY A 20 -30.28 3.94 -2.79
N ALA A 21 -29.27 4.80 -2.77
CA ALA A 21 -28.77 5.47 -3.97
C ALA A 21 -28.10 4.49 -4.94
N ALA A 22 -27.42 3.46 -4.42
CA ALA A 22 -26.88 2.38 -5.24
C ALA A 22 -28.00 1.59 -5.95
N TRP A 23 -29.11 1.27 -5.27
CA TRP A 23 -30.26 0.60 -5.90
C TRP A 23 -30.92 1.48 -6.97
N LEU A 24 -31.05 2.79 -6.74
CA LEU A 24 -31.57 3.72 -7.74
C LEU A 24 -30.68 3.79 -8.98
N LEU A 25 -29.36 3.86 -8.80
CA LEU A 25 -28.41 3.85 -9.91
C LEU A 25 -28.44 2.52 -10.67
N ALA A 26 -28.59 1.38 -9.97
CA ALA A 26 -28.74 0.08 -10.61
C ALA A 26 -30.04 0.00 -11.43
N GLY A 27 -31.14 0.52 -10.91
CA GLY A 27 -32.40 0.68 -11.65
C GLY A 27 -32.24 1.58 -12.88
N ALA A 28 -31.53 2.71 -12.75
CA ALA A 28 -31.24 3.60 -13.86
C ALA A 28 -30.39 2.92 -14.96
N CYS A 29 -29.41 2.09 -14.58
CA CYS A 29 -28.67 1.26 -15.53
C CYS A 29 -29.58 0.29 -16.29
N LEU A 30 -30.48 -0.41 -15.60
CA LEU A 30 -31.41 -1.35 -16.24
C LEU A 30 -32.38 -0.64 -17.20
N LEU A 31 -32.89 0.53 -16.80
CA LEU A 31 -33.74 1.35 -17.66
C LEU A 31 -33.00 1.88 -18.89
N ALA A 32 -31.76 2.34 -18.73
CA ALA A 32 -30.93 2.80 -19.84
C ALA A 32 -30.57 1.66 -20.80
N LEU A 33 -30.32 0.45 -20.27
CA LEU A 33 -30.10 -0.75 -21.07
C LEU A 33 -31.36 -1.17 -21.84
N ALA A 34 -32.52 -1.16 -21.19
CA ALA A 34 -33.80 -1.43 -21.84
C ALA A 34 -34.10 -0.39 -22.94
N ALA A 35 -33.78 0.88 -22.70
CA ALA A 35 -33.92 1.96 -23.67
C ALA A 35 -32.99 1.75 -24.89
N LEU A 36 -31.73 1.32 -24.68
CA LEU A 36 -30.82 0.96 -25.77
C LEU A 36 -31.35 -0.15 -26.68
N MET A 37 -32.03 -1.13 -26.09
CA MET A 37 -32.63 -2.26 -26.81
C MET A 37 -33.91 -1.90 -27.55
N ARG A 38 -34.72 -0.96 -27.01
CA ARG A 38 -36.05 -0.62 -27.56
C ARG A 38 -36.06 0.60 -28.50
N LEU A 39 -35.18 1.57 -28.28
CA LEU A 39 -35.15 2.79 -29.09
C LEU A 39 -34.57 2.49 -30.47
N ARG A 40 -35.13 3.09 -31.52
CA ARG A 40 -34.66 2.91 -32.91
C ARG A 40 -33.87 4.11 -33.43
N GLN A 41 -34.09 5.28 -32.83
CA GLN A 41 -33.43 6.55 -33.18
C GLN A 41 -31.98 6.57 -32.67
N ARG A 42 -31.02 6.90 -33.55
CA ARG A 42 -29.58 6.92 -33.22
C ARG A 42 -29.23 7.90 -32.10
N GLY A 43 -29.84 9.09 -32.09
CA GLY A 43 -29.62 10.10 -31.04
C GLY A 43 -30.10 9.63 -29.66
N ALA A 44 -31.29 9.02 -29.59
CA ALA A 44 -31.84 8.50 -28.34
C ALA A 44 -31.03 7.30 -27.80
N LYS A 45 -30.51 6.44 -28.69
CA LYS A 45 -29.55 5.39 -28.33
C LYS A 45 -28.25 5.96 -27.78
N ALA A 46 -27.70 7.01 -28.39
CA ALA A 46 -26.49 7.66 -27.90
C ALA A 46 -26.69 8.26 -26.49
N GLY A 47 -27.83 8.93 -26.26
CA GLY A 47 -28.20 9.43 -24.93
C GLY A 47 -28.32 8.31 -23.88
N ALA A 48 -29.00 7.21 -24.23
CA ALA A 48 -29.12 6.05 -23.35
C ALA A 48 -27.76 5.37 -23.06
N ALA A 49 -26.86 5.30 -24.05
CA ALA A 49 -25.49 4.81 -23.86
C ALA A 49 -24.66 5.70 -22.92
N LEU A 50 -24.80 7.03 -23.04
CA LEU A 50 -24.13 7.97 -22.15
C LEU A 50 -24.65 7.86 -20.72
N ALA A 51 -25.98 7.79 -20.54
CA ALA A 51 -26.60 7.61 -19.24
C ALA A 51 -26.20 6.29 -18.58
N LEU A 52 -26.21 5.19 -19.34
CA LEU A 52 -25.74 3.88 -18.89
C LEU A 52 -24.27 3.94 -18.46
N GLY A 53 -23.41 4.52 -19.29
CA GLY A 53 -21.99 4.70 -18.98
C GLY A 53 -21.78 5.48 -17.68
N MET A 54 -22.49 6.59 -17.50
CA MET A 54 -22.37 7.44 -16.31
C MET A 54 -22.86 6.73 -15.04
N CYS A 55 -24.01 6.06 -15.10
CA CYS A 55 -24.56 5.30 -13.95
C CYS A 55 -23.67 4.10 -13.59
N ALA A 56 -23.17 3.36 -14.59
CA ALA A 56 -22.25 2.25 -14.37
C ALA A 56 -20.91 2.74 -13.77
N GLY A 57 -20.42 3.90 -14.22
CA GLY A 57 -19.21 4.53 -13.67
C GLY A 57 -19.36 4.95 -12.20
N LEU A 58 -20.51 5.54 -11.85
CA LEU A 58 -20.88 5.91 -10.49
C LEU A 58 -21.00 4.68 -9.58
N LEU A 59 -21.70 3.63 -10.03
CA LEU A 59 -21.87 2.39 -9.29
C LEU A 59 -20.55 1.69 -9.02
N ASN A 60 -19.73 1.51 -10.06
CA ASN A 60 -18.45 0.83 -9.93
C ASN A 60 -17.50 1.59 -8.99
N ALA A 61 -17.37 2.91 -9.16
CA ALA A 61 -16.52 3.72 -8.28
C ALA A 61 -17.05 3.76 -6.84
N GLY A 62 -18.37 3.88 -6.66
CA GLY A 62 -19.02 3.84 -5.35
C GLY A 62 -18.83 2.50 -4.64
N ALA A 63 -19.00 1.39 -5.35
CA ALA A 63 -18.79 0.04 -4.82
C ALA A 63 -17.32 -0.20 -4.42
N GLN A 64 -16.37 0.19 -5.27
CA GLN A 64 -14.94 0.08 -4.95
C GLN A 64 -14.55 0.95 -3.75
N ALA A 65 -15.09 2.17 -3.67
CA ALA A 65 -14.86 3.05 -2.53
C ALA A 65 -15.46 2.48 -1.25
N GLN A 66 -16.68 1.91 -1.30
CA GLN A 66 -17.33 1.29 -0.16
C GLN A 66 -16.53 0.07 0.32
N TRP A 67 -16.17 -0.86 -0.58
CA TRP A 67 -15.31 -2.00 -0.23
C TRP A 67 -13.99 -1.58 0.39
N ARG A 68 -13.39 -0.51 -0.12
CA ARG A 68 -12.20 0.07 0.49
C ARG A 68 -12.49 0.56 1.89
N LEU A 69 -13.55 1.34 2.12
CA LEU A 69 -13.90 1.86 3.45
C LEU A 69 -14.24 0.75 4.45
N ASP A 70 -14.95 -0.28 4.02
CA ASP A 70 -15.39 -1.44 4.81
C ASP A 70 -14.21 -2.28 5.34
N ASP A 71 -13.07 -2.30 4.64
CA ASP A 71 -11.80 -2.87 5.13
C ASP A 71 -11.17 -1.97 6.22
N GLY A 72 -11.98 -1.37 7.09
CA GLY A 72 -11.56 -0.53 8.20
C GLY A 72 -11.44 -1.31 9.51
N LEU A 73 -10.59 -0.84 10.42
CA LEU A 73 -10.52 -1.40 11.77
C LEU A 73 -11.84 -1.15 12.52
N ALA A 74 -12.50 -2.21 12.98
CA ALA A 74 -13.73 -2.13 13.78
C ALA A 74 -13.45 -1.59 15.19
N ASP A 75 -14.46 -0.95 15.80
CA ASP A 75 -14.31 -0.33 17.13
C ASP A 75 -13.93 -1.34 18.22
N ALA A 76 -14.36 -2.60 18.07
CA ALA A 76 -14.01 -3.67 19.01
C ALA A 76 -12.50 -3.96 19.11
N HIS A 77 -11.73 -3.63 18.06
CA HIS A 77 -10.27 -3.85 18.02
C HIS A 77 -9.47 -2.54 18.19
N GLN A 78 -10.16 -1.41 18.34
CA GLN A 78 -9.52 -0.11 18.53
C GLN A 78 -8.92 -0.03 19.94
N ASP A 79 -7.61 0.27 20.02
CA ASP A 79 -6.84 0.35 21.26
C ASP A 79 -6.83 -0.97 22.08
N ALA A 80 -7.23 -2.07 21.46
CA ALA A 80 -7.23 -3.41 22.04
C ALA A 80 -6.01 -4.22 21.59
N VAL A 81 -5.60 -5.19 22.41
CA VAL A 81 -4.52 -6.12 22.08
C VAL A 81 -5.08 -7.28 21.24
N SER A 82 -4.72 -7.33 19.97
CA SER A 82 -5.05 -8.43 19.05
C SER A 82 -3.83 -9.31 18.83
N ARG A 83 -3.98 -10.63 18.97
CA ARG A 83 -2.94 -11.61 18.65
C ARG A 83 -3.15 -12.08 17.20
N LEU A 84 -2.21 -11.74 16.32
CA LEU A 84 -2.32 -11.99 14.89
C LEU A 84 -1.09 -12.74 14.38
N VAL A 85 -1.33 -13.58 13.37
CA VAL A 85 -0.27 -14.19 12.56
C VAL A 85 -0.16 -13.35 11.29
N LEU A 86 0.92 -12.59 11.19
CA LEU A 86 1.13 -11.59 10.15
C LEU A 86 2.32 -11.97 9.27
N ARG A 87 2.14 -11.82 7.97
CA ARG A 87 3.21 -11.91 6.96
C ARG A 87 3.70 -10.52 6.62
N ILE A 88 5.02 -10.34 6.61
CA ILE A 88 5.64 -9.09 6.18
C ILE A 88 5.47 -8.96 4.66
N ALA A 89 4.75 -7.93 4.22
CA ALA A 89 4.37 -7.73 2.83
C ALA A 89 5.38 -6.85 2.08
N GLU A 90 5.92 -5.83 2.75
CA GLU A 90 6.81 -4.82 2.16
C GLU A 90 8.16 -4.78 2.88
N LEU A 91 9.16 -4.20 2.21
CA LEU A 91 10.47 -3.96 2.76
C LEU A 91 10.39 -3.18 4.10
N PRO A 92 10.93 -3.72 5.21
CA PRO A 92 10.97 -3.03 6.48
C PRO A 92 11.86 -1.78 6.42
N ASP A 93 11.34 -0.72 7.00
CA ASP A 93 12.02 0.55 7.30
C ASP A 93 12.52 0.50 8.76
N GLY A 94 13.64 1.16 9.05
CA GLY A 94 14.23 1.25 10.39
C GLY A 94 15.49 0.42 10.59
N ASP A 95 15.91 0.33 11.85
CA ASP A 95 17.19 -0.18 12.29
C ASP A 95 17.08 -1.14 13.49
N ALA A 96 18.19 -1.38 14.18
CA ALA A 96 18.24 -2.24 15.36
C ALA A 96 17.42 -1.69 16.55
N GLY A 97 17.13 -0.39 16.61
CA GLY A 97 16.35 0.25 17.67
C GLY A 97 14.83 0.22 17.42
N GLY A 98 14.41 0.24 16.15
CA GLY A 98 13.01 0.14 15.79
C GLY A 98 12.78 -0.09 14.31
N GLN A 99 11.85 -0.98 13.98
CA GLN A 99 11.48 -1.32 12.61
C GLN A 99 9.99 -1.06 12.37
N ARG A 100 9.67 -0.52 11.20
CA ARG A 100 8.31 -0.30 10.72
C ARG A 100 8.13 -1.02 9.40
N PHE A 101 7.04 -1.75 9.26
CA PHE A 101 6.78 -2.55 8.06
C PHE A 101 5.28 -2.68 7.81
N VAL A 102 4.90 -2.95 6.57
CA VAL A 102 3.52 -3.30 6.22
C VAL A 102 3.39 -4.81 6.28
N ALA A 103 2.35 -5.26 6.96
CA ALA A 103 2.05 -6.67 7.13
C ALA A 103 0.60 -6.99 6.78
N GLU A 104 0.40 -8.21 6.33
CA GLU A 104 -0.90 -8.77 5.93
C GLU A 104 -1.18 -10.01 6.79
N PRO A 105 -2.43 -10.27 7.21
CA PRO A 105 -2.78 -11.51 7.88
C PRO A 105 -2.39 -12.73 7.05
N ALA A 106 -1.65 -13.66 7.67
CA ALA A 106 -1.28 -14.93 7.05
C ALA A 106 -2.35 -16.01 7.22
N GLU A 107 -3.24 -15.81 8.20
CA GLU A 107 -4.39 -16.64 8.54
C GLU A 107 -5.64 -15.76 8.58
N PRO A 108 -6.85 -16.32 8.48
CA PRO A 108 -8.09 -15.56 8.59
C PRO A 108 -8.12 -14.75 9.89
N ALA A 109 -8.08 -13.42 9.76
CA ALA A 109 -8.16 -12.53 10.91
C ALA A 109 -9.60 -12.47 11.43
N PRO A 110 -9.79 -12.21 12.74
CA PRO A 110 -11.10 -11.86 13.29
C PRO A 110 -11.81 -10.78 12.46
N PRO A 111 -13.15 -10.84 12.32
CA PRO A 111 -13.91 -9.80 11.64
C PRO A 111 -13.59 -8.40 12.17
N GLY A 112 -13.45 -7.43 11.25
CA GLY A 112 -13.11 -6.05 11.59
C GLY A 112 -11.62 -5.76 11.75
N ILE A 113 -10.73 -6.70 11.40
CA ILE A 113 -9.30 -6.45 11.27
C ILE A 113 -8.96 -6.30 9.78
N PRO A 114 -8.29 -5.21 9.38
CA PRO A 114 -8.09 -4.92 7.97
C PRO A 114 -7.02 -5.81 7.33
N SER A 115 -7.09 -5.92 6.00
CA SER A 115 -6.16 -6.73 5.20
C SER A 115 -4.70 -6.26 5.25
N ARG A 116 -4.47 -4.96 5.45
CA ARG A 116 -3.14 -4.34 5.47
C ARG A 116 -2.95 -3.46 6.71
N ILE A 117 -1.92 -3.77 7.47
CA ILE A 117 -1.59 -3.14 8.75
C ILE A 117 -0.15 -2.65 8.72
N GLN A 118 0.07 -1.38 9.05
CA GLN A 118 1.43 -0.88 9.29
C GLN A 118 1.82 -1.17 10.73
N VAL A 119 2.82 -2.02 10.92
CA VAL A 119 3.30 -2.46 12.23
C VAL A 119 4.57 -1.70 12.58
N SER A 120 4.64 -1.20 13.82
CA SER A 120 5.85 -0.64 14.42
C SER A 120 6.32 -1.53 15.56
N TRP A 121 7.55 -2.04 15.43
CA TRP A 121 8.23 -2.84 16.44
C TRP A 121 9.44 -2.06 16.97
N GLN A 122 9.47 -1.80 18.28
CA GLN A 122 10.59 -1.13 18.93
C GLN A 122 11.34 -2.11 19.82
N ALA A 123 12.66 -1.96 19.89
CA ALA A 123 13.48 -2.71 20.83
C ALA A 123 13.08 -2.35 22.28
N PRO A 124 12.96 -3.33 23.18
CA PRO A 124 12.77 -3.04 24.59
C PRO A 124 13.95 -2.20 25.14
N PRO A 125 13.70 -1.26 26.05
CA PRO A 125 14.79 -0.53 26.73
C PRO A 125 15.75 -1.52 27.40
N GLY A 126 17.04 -1.44 27.08
CA GLY A 126 18.08 -2.30 27.65
C GLY A 126 18.30 -3.65 26.96
N ALA A 127 17.65 -3.93 25.81
CA ALA A 127 17.93 -5.13 25.03
C ALA A 127 19.34 -5.07 24.39
N GLN A 128 20.26 -5.93 24.84
CA GLN A 128 21.67 -5.92 24.43
C GLN A 128 21.95 -6.50 23.01
N GLY A 129 20.92 -6.73 22.19
CA GLY A 129 21.05 -7.37 20.87
C GLY A 129 20.27 -6.70 19.73
N GLY A 130 19.62 -5.56 19.98
CA GLY A 130 18.75 -4.92 19.00
C GLY A 130 17.59 -5.81 18.52
N LEU A 131 16.82 -5.33 17.56
CA LEU A 131 15.81 -6.12 16.86
C LEU A 131 16.45 -6.96 15.75
N THR A 132 15.98 -8.21 15.60
CA THR A 132 16.33 -9.04 14.44
C THR A 132 15.90 -8.35 13.14
N ALA A 133 16.75 -8.38 12.12
CA ALA A 133 16.43 -7.85 10.81
C ALA A 133 15.24 -8.60 10.19
N LEU A 134 14.16 -7.88 9.93
CA LEU A 134 12.97 -8.43 9.31
C LEU A 134 13.13 -8.57 7.78
N MET A 135 12.53 -9.62 7.23
CA MET A 135 12.54 -9.88 5.78
C MET A 135 11.12 -10.02 5.22
N PRO A 136 10.83 -9.47 4.02
CA PRO A 136 9.57 -9.72 3.33
C PRO A 136 9.29 -11.22 3.19
N GLY A 137 8.05 -11.64 3.39
CA GLY A 137 7.62 -13.04 3.35
C GLY A 137 7.77 -13.82 4.65
N GLN A 138 8.46 -13.28 5.66
CA GLN A 138 8.44 -13.88 6.99
C GLN A 138 7.05 -13.77 7.62
N VAL A 139 6.65 -14.83 8.30
CA VAL A 139 5.38 -14.95 9.02
C VAL A 139 5.66 -14.95 10.51
N TRP A 140 5.13 -13.95 11.20
CA TRP A 140 5.34 -13.70 12.62
C TRP A 140 4.02 -13.75 13.37
N ARG A 141 4.04 -14.41 14.53
CA ARG A 141 2.95 -14.32 15.49
C ARG A 141 3.26 -13.20 16.47
N MET A 142 2.41 -12.17 16.49
CA MET A 142 2.63 -10.94 17.24
C MET A 142 1.38 -10.57 18.03
N ALA A 143 1.57 -9.99 19.21
CA ALA A 143 0.51 -9.26 19.89
C ALA A 143 0.64 -7.78 19.54
N LEU A 144 -0.43 -7.18 19.04
CA LEU A 144 -0.45 -5.81 18.53
C LEU A 144 -1.53 -5.01 19.24
N VAL A 145 -1.22 -3.79 19.63
CA VAL A 145 -2.25 -2.78 19.93
C VAL A 145 -2.59 -2.09 18.63
N LEU A 146 -3.79 -2.34 18.12
CA LEU A 146 -4.27 -1.79 16.85
C LEU A 146 -4.96 -0.46 17.06
N ARG A 147 -4.71 0.49 16.15
CA ARG A 147 -5.35 1.79 16.10
C ARG A 147 -5.72 2.14 14.67
N ARG A 148 -6.81 2.86 14.48
CA ARG A 148 -7.07 3.54 13.21
C ARG A 148 -5.95 4.55 12.93
N PRO A 149 -5.46 4.63 11.68
CA PRO A 149 -4.59 5.71 11.27
C PRO A 149 -5.35 7.01 11.48
N ARG A 150 -4.84 7.91 12.34
CA ARG A 150 -5.34 9.27 12.46
C ARG A 150 -4.24 10.20 12.04
N GLY A 151 -4.53 11.08 11.08
CA GLY A 151 -3.65 12.18 10.73
C GLY A 151 -3.65 13.20 11.86
N LEU A 152 -2.47 13.71 12.22
CA LEU A 152 -2.45 14.98 12.94
C LEU A 152 -2.99 16.03 11.97
N LEU A 153 -4.03 16.76 12.39
CA LEU A 153 -4.55 17.93 11.67
C LEU A 153 -3.50 19.05 11.74
N ASN A 154 -2.38 18.86 11.06
CA ASN A 154 -1.36 19.88 10.86
C ASN A 154 -1.54 20.44 9.45
N PRO A 155 -2.06 21.67 9.29
CA PRO A 155 -2.33 22.28 7.98
C PRO A 155 -1.08 22.37 7.09
N ASP A 156 0.10 22.54 7.70
CA ASP A 156 1.40 22.62 7.02
C ASP A 156 2.15 21.27 6.99
N GLY A 157 1.54 20.22 7.53
CA GLY A 157 2.11 18.89 7.63
C GLY A 157 1.71 17.99 6.46
N ALA A 158 2.62 17.09 6.07
CA ALA A 158 2.30 16.11 5.04
C ALA A 158 1.19 15.14 5.51
N ASP A 159 0.06 15.09 4.82
CA ASP A 159 -1.11 14.24 5.14
C ASP A 159 -0.75 12.74 5.26
N ALA A 160 -0.45 12.32 6.48
CA ALA A 160 -0.04 10.95 6.77
C ALA A 160 -1.20 9.97 6.66
N GLU A 161 -2.42 10.42 6.97
CA GLU A 161 -3.62 9.60 6.88
C GLU A 161 -3.95 9.29 5.43
N GLY A 162 -4.01 10.32 4.58
CA GLY A 162 -4.22 10.16 3.14
C GLY A 162 -3.14 9.28 2.49
N ARG A 163 -1.87 9.40 2.89
CA ARG A 163 -0.79 8.52 2.39
C ARG A 163 -0.99 7.06 2.80
N LEU A 164 -1.38 6.79 4.05
CA LEU A 164 -1.64 5.43 4.52
C LEU A 164 -2.88 4.84 3.84
N PHE A 165 -3.93 5.64 3.70
CA PHE A 165 -5.15 5.27 2.99
C PHE A 165 -4.88 4.93 1.51
N ALA A 166 -4.09 5.75 0.82
CA ALA A 166 -3.69 5.51 -0.58
C ALA A 166 -2.88 4.20 -0.74
N ARG A 167 -2.11 3.80 0.28
CA ARG A 167 -1.38 2.52 0.33
C ARG A 167 -2.25 1.33 0.75
N GLY A 168 -3.54 1.55 1.00
CA GLY A 168 -4.47 0.55 1.51
C GLY A 168 -4.21 0.16 2.97
N VAL A 169 -3.39 0.92 3.70
CA VAL A 169 -3.14 0.66 5.12
C VAL A 169 -4.28 1.25 5.94
N ARG A 170 -5.04 0.38 6.61
CA ARG A 170 -6.26 0.75 7.33
C ARG A 170 -6.18 0.56 8.84
N ALA A 171 -5.06 0.04 9.33
CA ALA A 171 -4.70 0.06 10.74
C ALA A 171 -3.20 0.30 10.93
N VAL A 172 -2.86 0.94 12.05
CA VAL A 172 -1.50 0.98 12.58
C VAL A 172 -1.43 0.12 13.84
N GLY A 173 -0.41 -0.71 13.94
CA GLY A 173 -0.20 -1.63 15.05
C GLY A 173 1.11 -1.36 15.77
N GLN A 174 1.10 -1.34 17.09
CA GLN A 174 2.33 -1.35 17.89
C GLN A 174 2.52 -2.72 18.52
N VAL A 175 3.70 -3.30 18.32
CA VAL A 175 4.06 -4.60 18.89
C VAL A 175 4.13 -4.51 20.42
N ARG A 176 3.49 -5.47 21.09
CA ARG A 176 3.60 -5.71 22.53
C ARG A 176 4.16 -7.10 22.78
N GLY A 177 5.10 -7.18 23.72
CA GLY A 177 5.74 -8.45 24.09
C GLY A 177 6.78 -8.90 23.07
N GLN A 178 6.97 -10.21 22.97
CA GLN A 178 7.99 -10.84 22.13
C GLN A 178 7.34 -11.54 20.93
N PRO A 179 7.46 -10.99 19.71
CA PRO A 179 7.09 -11.68 18.49
C PRO A 179 7.80 -13.02 18.33
N ARG A 180 7.10 -13.99 17.76
CA ARG A 180 7.69 -15.29 17.42
C ARG A 180 7.62 -15.52 15.92
N LEU A 181 8.76 -15.81 15.30
CA LEU A 181 8.81 -16.26 13.92
C LEU A 181 8.13 -17.64 13.82
N VAL A 182 7.18 -17.76 12.91
CA VAL A 182 6.39 -18.99 12.68
C VAL A 182 6.87 -19.69 11.41
N ALA A 183 7.07 -18.94 10.34
CA ALA A 183 7.49 -19.48 9.04
C ALA A 183 8.19 -18.41 8.20
N ASP A 184 8.87 -18.83 7.13
CA ASP A 184 9.36 -17.95 6.07
C ASP A 184 8.78 -18.41 4.73
N ARG A 185 7.99 -17.56 4.09
CA ARG A 185 7.30 -17.84 2.82
C ARG A 185 7.64 -16.77 1.79
N PRO A 186 8.86 -16.79 1.23
CA PRO A 186 9.34 -15.75 0.31
C PRO A 186 8.59 -15.70 -1.03
N TRP A 187 7.84 -16.75 -1.37
CA TRP A 187 7.09 -16.88 -2.63
C TRP A 187 5.56 -16.87 -2.42
N ALA A 188 5.07 -16.40 -1.26
CA ALA A 188 3.65 -16.43 -0.94
C ALA A 188 2.80 -15.66 -1.97
N THR A 189 3.31 -14.53 -2.46
CA THR A 189 2.71 -13.75 -3.55
C THR A 189 3.80 -13.19 -4.45
N PRO A 190 3.50 -12.85 -5.72
CA PRO A 190 4.45 -12.17 -6.60
C PRO A 190 5.02 -10.88 -6.00
N GLY A 191 4.18 -10.09 -5.31
CA GLY A 191 4.61 -8.87 -4.62
C GLY A 191 5.64 -9.15 -3.52
N VAL A 192 5.41 -10.15 -2.68
CA VAL A 192 6.37 -10.56 -1.64
C VAL A 192 7.68 -11.04 -2.24
N ALA A 193 7.65 -11.78 -3.35
CA ALA A 193 8.85 -12.25 -4.02
C ALA A 193 9.69 -11.08 -4.56
N ILE A 194 9.05 -10.06 -5.13
CA ILE A 194 9.71 -8.82 -5.57
C ILE A 194 10.34 -8.09 -4.37
N GLU A 195 9.59 -7.91 -3.28
CA GLU A 195 10.09 -7.26 -2.07
C GLU A 195 11.24 -8.05 -1.43
N ARG A 196 11.20 -9.39 -1.48
CA ARG A 196 12.32 -10.24 -1.05
C ARG A 196 13.55 -10.05 -1.92
N ALA A 197 13.39 -9.94 -3.23
CA ALA A 197 14.49 -9.64 -4.15
C ALA A 197 15.09 -8.26 -3.84
N ARG A 198 14.24 -7.23 -3.67
CA ARG A 198 14.68 -5.88 -3.26
C ARG A 198 15.44 -5.91 -1.93
N HIS A 199 14.98 -6.69 -0.96
CA HIS A 199 15.69 -6.89 0.30
C HIS A 199 17.10 -7.48 0.09
N ARG A 200 17.24 -8.52 -0.73
CA ARG A 200 18.56 -9.12 -1.03
C ARG A 200 19.51 -8.12 -1.71
N VAL A 201 19.00 -7.34 -2.67
CA VAL A 201 19.80 -6.29 -3.32
C VAL A 201 20.22 -5.23 -2.31
N ARG A 202 19.32 -4.81 -1.42
CA ARG A 202 19.64 -3.87 -0.33
C ARG A 202 20.78 -4.36 0.53
N GLU A 203 20.70 -5.60 1.01
CA GLU A 203 21.75 -6.18 1.86
C GLU A 203 23.07 -6.34 1.11
N GLY A 204 23.04 -6.72 -0.17
CA GLY A 204 24.23 -6.78 -1.02
C GLY A 204 24.89 -5.39 -1.20
N LEU A 205 24.09 -4.35 -1.44
CA LEU A 205 24.59 -2.98 -1.54
C LEU A 205 25.12 -2.47 -0.21
N ARG A 206 24.46 -2.77 0.91
CA ARG A 206 24.96 -2.44 2.27
C ARG A 206 26.30 -3.10 2.55
N ALA A 207 26.45 -4.38 2.19
CA ALA A 207 27.71 -5.10 2.35
C ALA A 207 28.83 -4.51 1.48
N ALA A 208 28.53 -4.16 0.22
CA ALA A 208 29.51 -3.60 -0.71
C ALA A 208 29.92 -2.15 -0.37
N LEU A 209 28.98 -1.33 0.09
CA LEU A 209 29.20 0.08 0.42
C LEU A 209 29.63 0.31 1.88
N GLY A 210 29.50 -0.70 2.74
CA GLY A 210 29.92 -0.63 4.14
C GLY A 210 29.37 0.59 4.89
N ALA A 211 30.25 1.25 5.65
CA ALA A 211 29.91 2.40 6.48
C ALA A 211 30.09 3.77 5.79
N HIS A 212 30.13 3.81 4.45
CA HIS A 212 30.26 5.08 3.73
C HIS A 212 29.06 6.00 3.99
N ARG A 213 29.33 7.29 4.25
CA ARG A 213 28.31 8.32 4.57
C ARG A 213 27.13 8.36 3.58
N TYR A 214 27.41 8.21 2.28
CA TYR A 214 26.41 8.28 1.22
C TYR A 214 25.87 6.91 0.78
N ALA A 215 26.25 5.81 1.44
CA ALA A 215 25.74 4.48 1.12
C ALA A 215 24.19 4.42 1.12
N PRO A 216 23.47 5.02 2.09
CA PRO A 216 22.01 5.01 2.07
C PRO A 216 21.41 5.80 0.90
N VAL A 217 22.08 6.86 0.44
CA VAL A 217 21.65 7.64 -0.73
C VAL A 217 21.82 6.83 -2.01
N LEU A 218 22.94 6.11 -2.15
CA LEU A 218 23.17 5.23 -3.30
C LEU A 218 22.16 4.07 -3.34
N ILE A 219 21.83 3.49 -2.18
CA ILE A 219 20.80 2.47 -2.06
C ILE A 219 19.42 3.05 -2.44
N ALA A 220 19.10 4.26 -1.96
CA ALA A 220 17.86 4.95 -2.33
C ALA A 220 17.76 5.19 -3.85
N LEU A 221 18.86 5.56 -4.51
CA LEU A 221 18.91 5.76 -5.95
C LEU A 221 18.80 4.44 -6.75
N ALA A 222 19.40 3.36 -6.24
CA ALA A 222 19.45 2.07 -6.94
C ALA A 222 18.13 1.30 -6.86
N ILE A 223 17.48 1.26 -5.70
CA ILE A 223 16.28 0.42 -5.45
C ILE A 223 15.07 1.19 -4.91
N GLY A 224 15.16 2.52 -4.86
CA GLY A 224 14.09 3.37 -4.32
C GLY A 224 13.93 3.30 -2.80
N ASP A 225 14.89 2.71 -2.06
CA ASP A 225 14.80 2.59 -0.60
C ASP A 225 15.28 3.87 0.11
N GLN A 226 14.35 4.81 0.24
CA GLN A 226 14.57 6.12 0.85
C GLN A 226 14.65 6.09 2.38
N ALA A 227 14.27 4.97 3.01
CA ALA A 227 14.22 4.81 4.46
C ALA A 227 15.55 5.07 5.17
N GLY A 228 16.66 4.67 4.53
CA GLY A 228 17.99 4.79 5.12
C GLY A 228 18.61 6.19 5.06
N VAL A 229 18.04 7.13 4.31
CA VAL A 229 18.65 8.46 4.08
C VAL A 229 18.46 9.34 5.33
N ALA A 230 19.56 9.90 5.84
CA ALA A 230 19.53 10.72 7.05
C ALA A 230 18.67 11.99 6.86
N ARG A 231 18.01 12.44 7.94
CA ARG A 231 17.18 13.66 7.92
C ARG A 231 17.97 14.93 7.56
N GLU A 232 19.25 14.95 7.87
CA GLU A 232 20.16 16.04 7.49
C GLU A 232 20.39 16.10 5.98
N ASP A 233 20.59 14.94 5.35
CA ASP A 233 20.75 14.84 3.90
C ASP A 233 19.44 15.22 3.18
N TRP A 234 18.28 14.83 3.72
CA TRP A 234 16.99 15.30 3.23
C TRP A 234 16.83 16.82 3.30
N ARG A 235 17.26 17.45 4.40
CA ARG A 235 17.25 18.91 4.53
C ARG A 235 18.17 19.57 3.50
N LEU A 236 19.33 18.96 3.25
CA LEU A 236 20.26 19.43 2.22
C LEU A 236 19.66 19.31 0.82
N PHE A 237 19.08 18.16 0.46
CA PHE A 237 18.43 17.94 -0.84
C PHE A 237 17.24 18.86 -1.08
N ASN A 238 16.46 19.13 -0.04
CA ASN A 238 15.33 20.05 -0.13
C ASN A 238 15.80 21.49 -0.35
N ARG A 239 16.86 21.91 0.34
CA ARG A 239 17.45 23.26 0.18
C ARG A 239 18.15 23.45 -1.17
N SER A 240 18.76 22.39 -1.72
CA SER A 240 19.44 22.44 -3.03
C SER A 240 18.48 22.20 -4.21
N GLY A 241 17.22 21.87 -3.95
CA GLY A 241 16.22 21.56 -4.98
C GLY A 241 16.40 20.19 -5.63
N ILE A 242 17.31 19.34 -5.15
CA ILE A 242 17.70 18.06 -5.78
C ILE A 242 16.80 16.88 -5.33
N THR A 243 15.85 17.11 -4.43
CA THR A 243 14.87 16.11 -3.95
C THR A 243 14.22 15.32 -5.10
N HIS A 244 13.90 16.00 -6.21
CA HIS A 244 13.27 15.38 -7.37
C HIS A 244 14.19 14.39 -8.09
N LEU A 245 15.52 14.61 -8.14
CA LEU A 245 16.45 13.65 -8.75
C LEU A 245 16.54 12.35 -7.95
N VAL A 246 16.52 12.45 -6.62
CA VAL A 246 16.49 11.28 -5.73
C VAL A 246 15.18 10.51 -5.87
N SER A 247 14.06 11.21 -6.11
CA SER A 247 12.73 10.59 -6.24
C SER A 247 12.44 10.02 -7.64
N ILE A 248 12.95 10.64 -8.71
CA ILE A 248 12.70 10.21 -10.11
C ILE A 248 13.60 9.01 -10.46
N SER A 249 14.84 8.98 -9.97
CA SER A 249 15.80 7.92 -10.31
C SER A 249 15.36 6.53 -9.82
N GLY A 250 14.70 6.43 -8.66
CA GLY A 250 14.33 5.14 -8.07
C GLY A 250 13.31 4.34 -8.90
N MET A 251 12.31 5.01 -9.50
CA MET A 251 11.29 4.36 -10.34
C MET A 251 11.81 3.96 -11.72
N HIS A 252 12.69 4.76 -12.31
CA HIS A 252 13.23 4.47 -13.64
C HIS A 252 14.26 3.34 -13.57
N VAL A 253 15.15 3.35 -12.56
CA VAL A 253 16.19 2.32 -12.39
C VAL A 253 15.59 0.96 -12.03
N THR A 254 14.57 0.91 -11.17
CA THR A 254 13.88 -0.37 -10.86
C THR A 254 13.10 -0.92 -12.06
N SER A 255 12.50 -0.05 -12.88
CA SER A 255 11.82 -0.46 -14.12
C SER A 255 12.82 -1.05 -15.14
N ILE A 256 13.98 -0.40 -15.31
CA ILE A 256 15.05 -0.88 -16.21
C ILE A 256 15.65 -2.20 -15.68
N ALA A 257 15.90 -2.30 -14.38
CA ALA A 257 16.40 -3.52 -13.75
C ALA A 257 15.41 -4.68 -13.87
N GLY A 258 14.11 -4.41 -13.70
CA GLY A 258 13.04 -5.40 -13.92
C GLY A 258 12.98 -5.86 -15.37
N MET A 259 13.12 -4.95 -16.32
CA MET A 259 13.12 -5.26 -17.75
C MET A 259 14.37 -6.08 -18.15
N ALA A 260 15.54 -5.74 -17.62
CA ALA A 260 16.77 -6.52 -17.79
C ALA A 260 16.64 -7.92 -17.17
N GLY A 261 16.05 -8.04 -15.98
CA GLY A 261 15.80 -9.33 -15.33
C GLY A 261 14.85 -10.23 -16.15
N LEU A 262 13.81 -9.65 -16.75
CA LEU A 262 12.90 -10.37 -17.65
C LEU A 262 13.61 -10.86 -18.91
N LEU A 263 14.50 -10.04 -19.49
CA LEU A 263 15.30 -10.42 -20.65
C LEU A 263 16.26 -11.58 -20.33
N VAL A 264 16.94 -11.53 -19.19
CA VAL A 264 17.82 -12.63 -18.73
C VAL A 264 17.01 -13.90 -18.47
N ALA A 265 15.85 -13.80 -17.81
CA ALA A 265 14.99 -14.95 -17.55
C ALA A 265 14.36 -15.53 -18.83
N ALA A 266 14.16 -14.71 -19.87
CA ALA A 266 13.69 -15.16 -21.18
C ALA A 266 14.81 -15.83 -21.99
N ALA A 267 16.04 -15.32 -21.90
CA ALA A 267 17.22 -15.92 -22.51
C ALA A 267 17.54 -17.29 -21.86
N TRP A 268 17.46 -17.38 -20.53
CA TRP A 268 17.68 -18.64 -19.81
C TRP A 268 16.63 -19.69 -20.16
N ARG A 269 15.35 -19.31 -20.34
CA ARG A 269 14.29 -20.27 -20.72
C ARG A 269 14.35 -20.76 -22.17
N ARG A 270 15.22 -20.17 -23.00
CA ARG A 270 15.37 -20.53 -24.43
C ARG A 270 16.71 -21.21 -24.74
N GLY A 271 17.60 -21.36 -23.76
CA GLY A 271 18.81 -22.17 -23.83
C GLY A 271 18.64 -23.42 -22.95
#